data_AF-A0A0G1L8I3-F1
#
_entry.id   AF-A0A0G1L8I3-F1
#
_cell.length_a   1.000
_cell.length_b   1.000
_cell.length_c   1.000
_cell.angle_alpha   90.00
_cell.angle_beta   90.00
_cell.angle_gamma   90.00
#
_symmetry.space_group_name_H-M   'P 1'
#
loop_
_entity.id
_entity.type
_entity.pdbx_description
1 polymer ?
#
loop_
_entity_poly.entity_id
_entity_poly.type
_entity_poly.pdbx_seq_one_letter_code
_entity_poly.pdbx_strand_id
1 'polypeptide(L)'
;MPNPKQILKAKQPPLFAFVDETGITKDPKQPKLGLGLLVIDRQPLVINQVLREVFLCAVHDMKAVEERFKFKFTYITHSSLPYYRAIIDILSQYKDHWHFTSIQAKRNRQPFWSQYLLLLTKLLGSADQPLIVLADHLNKPKRSKAGLSSLLNNTPNLINILQIESQGSILLQVADVLLGATAYIKTAGKDQLKREISQRAAELLRIKTGAGIDPIYATPNIYKDNNK
;
A
#
# COMPACT_ATOMS: atom_id res chain seq x y z
N MET A 1 -1.26 -25.41 -13.85
CA MET A 1 0.05 -24.83 -14.20
C MET A 1 -0.20 -23.60 -15.07
N PRO A 2 0.46 -22.46 -14.83
CA PRO A 2 0.30 -21.29 -15.71
C PRO A 2 0.80 -21.60 -17.12
N ASN A 3 0.13 -21.04 -18.12
CA ASN A 3 0.38 -21.32 -19.53
C ASN A 3 1.77 -20.78 -19.94
N PRO A 4 2.70 -21.61 -20.45
CA PRO A 4 4.07 -21.19 -20.82
C PRO A 4 4.11 -20.03 -21.82
N LYS A 5 3.05 -19.86 -22.62
CA LYS A 5 2.95 -18.80 -23.63
C LYS A 5 2.69 -17.39 -23.06
N GLN A 6 2.32 -17.26 -21.78
CA GLN A 6 2.14 -15.95 -21.14
C GLN A 6 3.45 -15.37 -20.58
N ILE A 7 4.48 -16.20 -20.37
CA ILE A 7 5.77 -15.78 -19.79
C ILE A 7 6.63 -15.01 -20.81
N LEU A 8 6.34 -15.15 -22.11
CA LEU A 8 7.17 -14.60 -23.20
C LEU A 8 6.74 -13.21 -23.71
N LYS A 9 5.80 -12.51 -23.06
CA LYS A 9 5.37 -11.15 -23.48
C LYS A 9 6.09 -10.00 -22.77
N ALA A 10 6.88 -10.27 -21.73
CA ALA A 10 7.50 -9.23 -20.93
C ALA A 10 8.91 -8.92 -21.45
N LYS A 11 9.11 -7.79 -22.15
CA LYS A 11 10.45 -7.28 -22.51
C LYS A 11 11.28 -6.87 -21.28
N GLN A 12 10.66 -6.79 -20.11
CA GLN A 12 11.26 -6.43 -18.82
C GLN A 12 10.80 -7.42 -17.75
N PRO A 13 11.63 -7.76 -16.75
CA PRO A 13 11.21 -8.63 -15.67
C PRO A 13 10.00 -8.03 -14.92
N PRO A 14 9.05 -8.86 -14.44
CA PRO A 14 7.91 -8.35 -13.70
C PRO A 14 8.34 -7.68 -12.40
N LEU A 15 7.65 -6.59 -12.04
CA LEU A 15 7.88 -5.87 -10.79
C LEU A 15 7.09 -6.49 -9.64
N PHE A 16 7.62 -6.36 -8.43
CA PHE A 16 6.89 -6.72 -7.22
C PHE A 16 6.03 -5.55 -6.74
N ALA A 17 4.77 -5.86 -6.48
CA ALA A 17 3.75 -4.93 -6.02
C ALA A 17 3.16 -5.43 -4.70
N PHE A 18 3.11 -4.56 -3.69
CA PHE A 18 2.59 -4.87 -2.36
C PHE A 18 1.27 -4.13 -2.14
N VAL A 19 0.23 -4.87 -1.79
CA VAL A 19 -1.12 -4.31 -1.64
C VAL A 19 -1.62 -4.50 -0.23
N ASP A 20 -1.99 -3.38 0.39
CA ASP A 20 -2.67 -3.37 1.68
C ASP A 20 -3.99 -2.60 1.58
N GLU A 21 -4.87 -2.79 2.56
CA GLU A 21 -6.18 -2.18 2.60
C GLU A 21 -6.54 -1.53 3.93
N THR A 22 -7.44 -0.54 3.87
CA THR A 22 -8.00 0.12 5.06
C THR A 22 -9.51 0.21 4.96
N GLY A 23 -10.20 0.32 6.10
CA GLY A 23 -11.66 0.41 6.11
C GLY A 23 -12.39 -0.92 5.93
N ILE A 24 -11.77 -2.02 6.40
CA ILE A 24 -12.37 -3.37 6.44
C ILE A 24 -13.40 -3.49 7.59
N THR A 25 -13.41 -2.54 8.52
CA THR A 25 -14.28 -2.63 9.70
C THR A 25 -15.75 -2.42 9.34
N LYS A 26 -16.63 -2.91 10.21
CA LYS A 26 -18.07 -2.61 10.16
C LYS A 26 -18.42 -1.25 10.76
N ASP A 27 -17.43 -0.44 11.13
CA ASP A 27 -17.67 0.82 11.83
C ASP A 27 -18.40 1.80 10.88
N PRO A 28 -19.63 2.25 11.22
CA PRO A 28 -20.33 3.26 10.43
C PRO A 28 -19.55 4.59 10.33
N LYS A 29 -18.58 4.84 11.22
CA LYS A 29 -17.67 5.99 11.17
C LYS A 29 -16.47 5.80 10.23
N GLN A 30 -16.28 4.61 9.64
CA GLN A 30 -15.26 4.33 8.63
C GLN A 30 -15.93 4.14 7.24
N PRO A 31 -16.44 5.22 6.62
CA PRO A 31 -17.34 5.13 5.46
C PRO A 31 -16.63 4.79 4.15
N LYS A 32 -15.34 4.49 4.16
CA LYS A 32 -14.53 4.30 2.96
C LYS A 32 -13.68 3.04 3.06
N LEU A 33 -13.61 2.31 1.96
CA LEU A 33 -12.61 1.27 1.71
C LEU A 33 -11.48 1.91 0.91
N GLY A 34 -10.24 1.71 1.35
CA GLY A 34 -9.04 2.16 0.64
C GLY A 34 -8.12 0.99 0.33
N LEU A 35 -7.44 1.07 -0.81
CA LEU A 35 -6.34 0.18 -1.18
C LEU A 35 -5.10 1.01 -1.48
N GLY A 36 -3.94 0.54 -1.03
CA GLY A 36 -2.63 1.07 -1.37
C GLY A 36 -1.84 0.05 -2.18
N LEU A 37 -1.10 0.50 -3.18
CA LEU A 37 -0.22 -0.29 -4.02
C LEU A 37 1.17 0.32 -3.97
N LEU A 38 2.12 -0.37 -3.34
CA LEU A 38 3.54 -0.04 -3.36
C LEU A 38 4.23 -0.90 -4.42
N VAL A 39 4.82 -0.28 -5.43
CA VAL A 39 5.62 -0.95 -6.46
C VAL A 39 7.08 -0.61 -6.22
N ILE A 40 7.95 -1.62 -6.16
CA ILE A 40 9.40 -1.41 -6.09
C ILE A 40 9.98 -1.67 -7.49
N ASP A 41 10.43 -0.60 -8.15
CA ASP A 41 10.87 -0.65 -9.55
C ASP A 41 12.36 -0.96 -9.69
N ARG A 42 13.17 -0.58 -8.69
CA ARG A 42 14.63 -0.65 -8.70
C ARG A 42 15.16 -1.11 -7.35
N GLN A 43 16.18 -1.96 -7.42
CA GLN A 43 16.91 -2.48 -6.25
C GLN A 43 16.01 -3.01 -5.11
N PRO A 44 15.01 -3.86 -5.40
CA PRO A 44 14.06 -4.33 -4.39
C PRO A 44 14.71 -5.02 -3.19
N LEU A 45 15.81 -5.75 -3.43
CA LEU A 45 16.57 -6.40 -2.37
C LEU A 45 17.24 -5.40 -1.43
N VAL A 46 17.82 -4.31 -1.97
CA VAL A 46 18.50 -3.29 -1.18
C VAL A 46 17.51 -2.55 -0.30
N ILE A 47 16.38 -2.10 -0.88
CA ILE A 47 15.34 -1.37 -0.14
C ILE A 47 14.73 -2.27 0.95
N ASN A 48 14.44 -3.53 0.62
CA ASN A 48 13.93 -4.49 1.59
C ASN A 48 14.93 -4.71 2.73
N GLN A 49 16.24 -4.82 2.43
CA GLN A 49 17.27 -5.03 3.44
C GLN A 49 17.38 -3.83 4.39
N VAL A 50 17.46 -2.60 3.89
CA VAL A 50 17.57 -1.42 4.76
C VAL A 50 16.31 -1.18 5.60
N LEU A 51 15.13 -1.44 5.05
CA LEU A 51 13.87 -1.38 5.81
C LEU A 51 13.80 -2.49 6.86
N ARG A 52 14.33 -3.67 6.54
CA ARG A 52 14.41 -4.80 7.46
C ARG A 52 15.34 -4.51 8.65
N GLU A 53 16.44 -3.80 8.46
CA GLU A 53 17.27 -3.36 9.59
C GLU A 53 16.49 -2.45 10.55
N VAL A 54 15.71 -1.49 10.03
CA VAL A 54 14.84 -0.65 10.89
C VAL A 54 13.83 -1.50 11.66
N PHE A 55 13.26 -2.51 11.01
CA PHE A 55 12.35 -3.46 11.65
C PHE A 55 13.04 -4.23 12.78
N LEU A 56 14.24 -4.76 12.54
CA LEU A 56 14.99 -5.52 13.55
C LEU A 56 15.37 -4.66 14.74
N CYS A 57 15.82 -3.42 14.52
CA CYS A 57 16.06 -2.46 15.60
C CYS A 57 14.80 -2.21 16.43
N ALA A 58 13.65 -2.00 15.78
CA ALA A 58 12.39 -1.80 16.48
C ALA A 58 11.98 -3.01 17.33
N VAL A 59 12.11 -4.22 16.78
CA VAL A 59 11.82 -5.46 17.49
C VAL A 59 12.69 -5.58 18.75
N HIS A 60 14.00 -5.35 18.60
CA HIS A 60 14.95 -5.41 19.70
C HIS A 60 14.64 -4.38 20.79
N ASP A 61 14.56 -3.10 20.42
CA ASP A 61 14.45 -1.99 21.37
C ASP A 61 13.09 -1.98 22.09
N MET A 62 12.03 -2.39 21.39
CA MET A 62 10.69 -2.51 21.96
C MET A 62 10.46 -3.84 22.68
N LYS A 63 11.48 -4.73 22.74
CA LYS A 63 11.41 -6.07 23.33
C LYS A 63 10.23 -6.89 22.78
N ALA A 64 9.98 -6.74 21.49
CA ALA A 64 8.90 -7.45 20.80
C ALA A 64 9.36 -8.82 20.31
N VAL A 65 8.40 -9.66 19.95
CA VAL A 65 8.64 -10.94 19.28
C VAL A 65 8.53 -10.68 17.78
N GLU A 66 9.59 -10.99 17.03
CA GLU A 66 9.70 -10.70 15.60
C GLU A 66 8.48 -11.20 14.81
N GLU A 67 8.07 -12.45 15.01
CA GLU A 67 6.98 -13.11 14.29
C GLU A 67 5.61 -12.48 14.58
N ARG A 68 5.54 -11.61 15.59
CA ARG A 68 4.33 -10.91 16.03
C ARG A 68 4.40 -9.40 15.77
N PHE A 69 5.57 -8.85 15.49
CA PHE A 69 5.76 -7.41 15.36
C PHE A 69 5.38 -6.89 13.98
N LYS A 70 4.52 -5.87 13.93
CA LYS A 70 4.14 -5.18 12.70
C LYS A 70 4.18 -3.68 12.91
N PHE A 71 4.76 -2.96 11.96
CA PHE A 71 4.40 -1.57 11.77
C PHE A 71 2.99 -1.49 11.20
N LYS A 72 2.13 -0.75 11.90
CA LYS A 72 0.78 -0.40 11.47
C LYS A 72 0.54 1.06 11.77
N PHE A 73 0.06 1.82 10.80
CA PHE A 73 -0.22 3.24 10.96
C PHE A 73 -1.13 3.54 12.16
N THR A 74 -2.12 2.67 12.40
CA THR A 74 -3.04 2.83 13.54
C THR A 74 -2.37 2.67 14.90
N TYR A 75 -1.21 1.99 14.97
CA TYR A 75 -0.48 1.64 16.19
C TYR A 75 0.76 2.52 16.44
N ILE A 76 0.88 3.65 15.75
CA ILE A 76 1.96 4.61 16.04
C ILE A 76 1.84 5.09 17.50
N THR A 77 2.94 4.95 18.23
CA THR A 77 3.13 5.38 19.62
C THR A 77 4.38 6.23 19.73
N HIS A 78 4.59 6.91 20.86
CA HIS A 78 5.84 7.64 21.11
C HIS A 78 7.09 6.74 21.00
N SER A 79 7.01 5.51 21.50
CA SER A 79 8.11 4.54 21.46
C SER A 79 8.43 4.05 20.05
N SER A 80 7.42 3.91 19.20
CA SER A 80 7.61 3.40 17.83
C SER A 80 7.88 4.51 16.80
N LEU A 81 7.54 5.76 17.12
CA LEU A 81 7.67 6.91 16.22
C LEU A 81 9.06 7.05 15.56
N PRO A 82 10.20 6.85 16.27
CA PRO A 82 11.52 6.94 15.64
C PRO A 82 11.70 5.98 14.45
N TYR A 83 11.14 4.77 14.51
CA TYR A 83 11.25 3.78 13.44
C TYR A 83 10.32 4.13 12.26
N TYR A 84 9.12 4.64 12.52
CA TYR A 84 8.29 5.20 11.43
C TYR A 84 8.98 6.37 10.75
N ARG A 85 9.72 7.21 11.50
CA ARG A 85 10.51 8.27 10.91
C ARG A 85 11.61 7.72 10.00
N ALA A 86 12.38 6.75 10.49
CA ALA A 86 13.43 6.09 9.73
C ALA A 86 12.91 5.40 8.46
N ILE A 87 11.73 4.76 8.51
CA ILE A 87 11.07 4.21 7.32
C ILE A 87 10.83 5.30 6.27
N ILE A 88 10.24 6.44 6.65
CA ILE A 88 9.99 7.54 5.71
C ILE A 88 11.30 8.13 5.18
N ASP A 89 12.34 8.22 6.01
CA ASP A 89 13.67 8.70 5.60
C ASP A 89 14.32 7.78 4.55
N ILE A 90 14.25 6.46 4.75
CA ILE A 90 14.68 5.48 3.75
C ILE A 90 13.88 5.64 2.46
N LEU A 91 12.55 5.74 2.54
CA LEU A 91 11.72 5.94 1.35
C LEU A 91 12.06 7.25 0.61
N SER A 92 12.46 8.29 1.34
CA SER A 92 12.94 9.55 0.78
C SER A 92 14.31 9.40 0.09
N GLN A 93 15.24 8.69 0.73
CA GLN A 93 16.56 8.39 0.15
C GLN A 93 16.43 7.61 -1.15
N TYR A 94 15.54 6.62 -1.18
CA TYR A 94 15.27 5.78 -2.35
C TYR A 94 14.03 6.24 -3.13
N LYS A 95 13.70 7.55 -3.10
CA LYS A 95 12.45 8.07 -3.67
C LYS A 95 12.24 7.65 -5.13
N ASP A 96 13.30 7.52 -5.93
CA ASP A 96 13.15 7.18 -7.35
C ASP A 96 12.99 5.67 -7.58
N HIS A 97 13.11 4.83 -6.55
CA HIS A 97 13.13 3.37 -6.69
C HIS A 97 11.77 2.68 -6.40
N TRP A 98 10.74 3.49 -6.16
CA TRP A 98 9.42 2.97 -5.84
C TRP A 98 8.32 3.94 -6.27
N HIS A 99 7.12 3.40 -6.44
CA HIS A 99 5.90 4.14 -6.68
C HIS A 99 4.82 3.72 -5.70
N PHE A 100 4.00 4.66 -5.26
CA PHE A 100 2.85 4.37 -4.42
C PHE A 100 1.60 5.01 -5.02
N THR A 101 0.59 4.18 -5.24
CA THR A 101 -0.73 4.62 -5.70
C THR A 101 -1.76 4.15 -4.69
N SER A 102 -2.76 4.99 -4.39
CA SER A 102 -3.87 4.58 -3.53
C SER A 102 -5.20 4.98 -4.15
N ILE A 103 -6.22 4.16 -3.89
CA ILE A 103 -7.60 4.44 -4.27
C ILE A 103 -8.47 4.34 -3.02
N GLN A 104 -9.41 5.26 -2.86
CA GLN A 104 -10.40 5.23 -1.79
C GLN A 104 -11.79 5.42 -2.37
N ALA A 105 -12.72 4.56 -1.97
CA ALA A 105 -14.12 4.67 -2.36
C ALA A 105 -15.02 4.59 -1.14
N LYS A 106 -16.13 5.32 -1.18
CA LYS A 106 -17.18 5.18 -0.16
C LYS A 106 -17.66 3.72 -0.16
N ARG A 107 -17.85 3.14 1.02
CA ARG A 107 -18.51 1.85 1.19
C ARG A 107 -19.93 1.98 0.64
N ASN A 108 -20.29 1.06 -0.24
CA ASN A 108 -21.63 0.95 -0.80
C ASN A 108 -22.32 -0.30 -0.24
N ARG A 109 -23.54 -0.59 -0.71
CA ARG A 109 -24.30 -1.79 -0.30
C ARG A 109 -23.70 -3.10 -0.83
N GLN A 110 -22.65 -3.07 -1.65
CA GLN A 110 -22.01 -4.28 -2.14
C GLN A 110 -21.20 -4.97 -1.03
N PRO A 111 -21.08 -6.32 -1.09
CA PRO A 111 -20.20 -7.06 -0.22
C PRO A 111 -18.77 -6.49 -0.27
N PHE A 112 -18.12 -6.42 0.90
CA PHE A 112 -16.74 -5.93 1.02
C PHE A 112 -15.83 -6.55 -0.04
N TRP A 113 -15.85 -7.87 -0.17
CA TRP A 113 -15.00 -8.61 -1.09
C TRP A 113 -15.19 -8.21 -2.56
N SER A 114 -16.44 -7.97 -2.98
CA SER A 114 -16.74 -7.54 -4.34
C SER A 114 -16.22 -6.12 -4.61
N GLN A 115 -16.38 -5.22 -3.63
CA GLN A 115 -15.83 -3.87 -3.74
C GLN A 115 -14.30 -3.87 -3.70
N TYR A 116 -13.69 -4.70 -2.87
CA TYR A 116 -12.24 -4.91 -2.78
C TYR A 116 -11.68 -5.35 -4.14
N LEU A 117 -12.23 -6.41 -4.74
CA LEU A 117 -11.79 -6.88 -6.06
C LEU A 117 -11.95 -5.80 -7.13
N LEU A 118 -13.05 -5.06 -7.13
CA LEU A 118 -13.28 -3.96 -8.09
C LEU A 118 -12.24 -2.85 -7.96
N LEU A 119 -11.93 -2.42 -6.73
CA LEU A 119 -10.92 -1.40 -6.48
C LEU A 119 -9.53 -1.90 -6.86
N LEU A 120 -9.23 -3.17 -6.57
CA LEU A 120 -7.96 -3.77 -6.91
C LEU A 120 -7.77 -3.88 -8.43
N THR A 121 -8.81 -4.27 -9.19
CA THR A 121 -8.79 -4.22 -10.66
C THR A 121 -8.50 -2.82 -11.18
N LYS A 122 -9.13 -1.78 -10.60
CA LYS A 122 -8.87 -0.39 -11.02
C LYS A 122 -7.44 0.04 -10.71
N LEU A 123 -6.93 -0.31 -9.53
CA LEU A 123 -5.59 0.05 -9.08
C LEU A 123 -4.49 -0.63 -9.90
N LEU A 124 -4.72 -1.87 -10.33
CA LEU A 124 -3.78 -2.64 -11.16
C LEU A 124 -3.95 -2.39 -12.66
N GLY A 125 -5.13 -1.97 -13.10
CA GLY A 125 -5.45 -1.72 -14.51
C GLY A 125 -4.68 -0.55 -15.12
N SER A 126 -4.10 0.33 -14.29
CA SER A 126 -3.25 1.43 -14.71
C SER A 126 -1.76 1.08 -14.73
N ALA A 127 -1.37 -0.18 -14.46
CA ALA A 127 0.02 -0.57 -14.48
C ALA A 127 0.52 -0.71 -15.92
N ASP A 128 1.60 -0.01 -16.28
CA ASP A 128 2.22 -0.10 -17.62
C ASP A 128 3.20 -1.28 -17.75
N GLN A 129 3.63 -1.84 -16.61
CA GLN A 129 4.61 -2.93 -16.54
C GLN A 129 3.99 -4.19 -15.94
N PRO A 130 4.49 -5.38 -16.33
CA PRO A 130 4.07 -6.64 -15.72
C PRO A 130 4.29 -6.65 -14.20
N LEU A 131 3.29 -7.08 -13.42
CA LEU A 131 3.29 -7.11 -11.97
C LEU A 131 3.12 -8.52 -11.40
N ILE A 132 3.87 -8.81 -10.34
CA ILE A 132 3.57 -9.86 -9.36
C ILE A 132 3.07 -9.17 -8.09
N VAL A 133 1.81 -9.41 -7.75
CA VAL A 133 1.16 -8.77 -6.59
C VAL A 133 1.24 -9.67 -5.35
N LEU A 134 1.66 -9.09 -4.24
CA LEU A 134 1.67 -9.65 -2.90
C LEU A 134 0.70 -8.82 -2.04
N ALA A 135 -0.53 -9.32 -1.87
CA ALA A 135 -1.56 -8.66 -1.08
C ALA A 135 -1.51 -9.12 0.38
N ASP A 136 -1.92 -8.27 1.33
CA ASP A 136 -2.16 -8.70 2.71
C ASP A 136 -3.22 -9.82 2.75
N HIS A 137 -3.09 -10.66 3.76
CA HIS A 137 -3.98 -11.81 3.89
C HIS A 137 -5.39 -11.35 4.28
N LEU A 138 -6.33 -11.62 3.37
CA LEU A 138 -7.75 -11.39 3.54
C LEU A 138 -8.53 -12.68 3.29
N ASN A 139 -9.37 -13.02 4.25
CA ASN A 139 -10.26 -14.18 4.12
C ASN A 139 -11.31 -13.95 3.03
N LYS A 140 -11.19 -14.70 1.93
CA LYS A 140 -12.24 -14.78 0.91
C LYS A 140 -13.54 -15.31 1.54
N PRO A 141 -14.69 -14.62 1.38
CA PRO A 141 -15.97 -15.15 1.82
C PRO A 141 -16.28 -16.49 1.14
N LYS A 142 -16.71 -17.51 1.91
CA LYS A 142 -17.00 -18.87 1.41
C LYS A 142 -17.96 -18.90 0.20
N ARG A 143 -18.94 -17.98 0.17
CA ARG A 143 -19.95 -17.87 -0.89
C ARG A 143 -19.48 -17.09 -2.13
N SER A 144 -18.29 -16.49 -2.08
CA SER A 144 -17.75 -15.72 -3.20
C SER A 144 -17.19 -16.64 -4.28
N LYS A 145 -17.78 -16.57 -5.48
CA LYS A 145 -17.29 -17.27 -6.69
C LYS A 145 -15.98 -16.66 -7.20
N ALA A 146 -15.84 -15.34 -7.12
CA ALA A 146 -14.64 -14.63 -7.56
C ALA A 146 -13.60 -14.56 -6.42
N GLY A 147 -12.34 -14.82 -6.74
CA GLY A 147 -11.18 -14.67 -5.86
C GLY A 147 -10.08 -13.83 -6.52
N LEU A 148 -8.93 -13.67 -5.87
CA LEU A 148 -7.81 -12.92 -6.43
C LEU A 148 -7.35 -13.48 -7.78
N SER A 149 -7.32 -14.80 -7.94
CA SER A 149 -6.99 -15.45 -9.21
C SER A 149 -7.91 -15.07 -10.38
N SER A 150 -9.15 -14.61 -10.10
CA SER A 150 -10.04 -14.12 -11.14
C SER A 150 -9.61 -12.78 -11.76
N LEU A 151 -8.72 -12.05 -11.08
CA LEU A 151 -8.15 -10.79 -11.59
C LEU A 151 -7.18 -11.02 -12.75
N LEU A 152 -6.53 -12.19 -12.82
CA LEU A 152 -5.57 -12.54 -13.88
C LEU A 152 -6.20 -12.51 -15.27
N ASN A 153 -7.51 -12.78 -15.37
CA ASN A 153 -8.22 -12.81 -16.65
C ASN A 153 -8.57 -11.41 -17.16
N ASN A 154 -8.63 -10.41 -16.27
CA ASN A 154 -9.17 -9.09 -16.56
C ASN A 154 -8.17 -7.95 -16.32
N THR A 155 -6.92 -8.27 -15.98
CA THR A 155 -5.87 -7.30 -15.66
C THR A 155 -4.65 -7.59 -16.55
N PRO A 156 -4.49 -6.88 -17.69
CA PRO A 156 -3.54 -7.25 -18.75
C PRO A 156 -2.09 -7.44 -18.30
N ASN A 157 -1.64 -6.67 -17.31
CA ASN A 157 -0.27 -6.68 -16.82
C ASN A 157 -0.10 -7.43 -15.48
N LEU A 158 -1.13 -8.13 -14.99
CA LEU A 158 -1.01 -8.94 -13.79
C LEU A 158 -0.52 -10.34 -14.14
N ILE A 159 0.75 -10.63 -13.83
CA ILE A 159 1.36 -11.94 -14.07
C ILE A 159 0.92 -12.95 -13.02
N ASN A 160 0.92 -12.53 -11.75
CA ASN A 160 0.48 -13.36 -10.64
C ASN A 160 -0.02 -12.50 -9.49
N ILE A 161 -0.83 -13.10 -8.63
CA ILE A 161 -1.28 -12.51 -7.38
C ILE A 161 -1.34 -13.55 -6.27
N LEU A 162 -0.70 -13.23 -5.15
CA LEU A 162 -0.62 -14.07 -3.96
C LEU A 162 -1.05 -13.26 -2.74
N GLN A 163 -1.40 -13.97 -1.67
CA GLN A 163 -1.60 -13.39 -0.35
C GLN A 163 -0.46 -13.81 0.56
N ILE A 164 0.02 -12.87 1.36
CA ILE A 164 1.04 -13.12 2.37
C ILE A 164 0.58 -12.53 3.70
N GLU A 165 1.03 -13.14 4.79
CA GLU A 165 0.85 -12.56 6.11
C GLU A 165 1.70 -11.29 6.24
N SER A 166 1.11 -10.18 6.69
CA SER A 166 1.85 -8.91 6.86
C SER A 166 3.07 -8.99 7.80
N GLN A 167 3.20 -10.01 8.67
CA GLN A 167 4.45 -10.24 9.43
C GLN A 167 5.64 -10.57 8.50
N GLY A 168 5.38 -11.23 7.37
CA GLY A 168 6.39 -11.79 6.48
C GLY A 168 6.99 -10.79 5.49
N SER A 169 6.55 -9.52 5.50
CA SER A 169 7.09 -8.51 4.58
C SER A 169 7.02 -7.10 5.16
N ILE A 170 8.19 -6.48 5.34
CA ILE A 170 8.28 -5.06 5.71
C ILE A 170 7.71 -4.15 4.62
N LEU A 171 7.83 -4.52 3.34
CA LEU A 171 7.29 -3.75 2.23
C LEU A 171 5.76 -3.70 2.24
N LEU A 172 5.10 -4.78 2.67
CA LEU A 172 3.66 -4.78 2.88
C LEU A 172 3.26 -3.88 4.06
N GLN A 173 4.04 -3.89 5.15
CA GLN A 173 3.83 -2.97 6.27
C GLN A 173 4.07 -1.50 5.88
N VAL A 174 5.02 -1.22 4.97
CA VAL A 174 5.20 0.12 4.40
C VAL A 174 3.97 0.54 3.58
N ALA A 175 3.35 -0.37 2.83
CA ALA A 175 2.11 -0.08 2.13
C ALA A 175 0.98 0.33 3.11
N ASP A 176 0.84 -0.35 4.25
CA ASP A 176 -0.08 0.06 5.34
C ASP A 176 0.25 1.47 5.85
N VAL A 177 1.52 1.76 6.13
CA VAL A 177 1.94 3.07 6.65
C VAL A 177 1.59 4.21 5.68
N LEU A 178 1.90 4.05 4.39
CA LEU A 178 1.60 5.05 3.36
C LEU A 178 0.08 5.17 3.13
N LEU A 179 -0.66 4.06 3.11
CA LEU A 179 -2.11 4.07 2.96
C LEU A 179 -2.80 4.74 4.15
N GLY A 180 -2.39 4.40 5.36
CA GLY A 180 -2.88 4.99 6.60
C GLY A 180 -2.62 6.49 6.66
N ALA A 181 -1.39 6.91 6.34
CA ALA A 181 -1.01 8.32 6.27
C ALA A 181 -1.88 9.13 5.28
N THR A 182 -2.04 8.63 4.05
CA THR A 182 -2.87 9.29 3.03
C THR A 182 -4.36 9.31 3.38
N ALA A 183 -4.86 8.30 4.07
CA ALA A 183 -6.23 8.28 4.59
C ALA A 183 -6.43 9.27 5.75
N TYR A 184 -5.45 9.39 6.64
CA TYR A 184 -5.51 10.23 7.83
C TYR A 184 -5.57 11.73 7.54
N ILE A 185 -4.81 12.20 6.53
CA ILE A 185 -4.87 13.60 6.09
C ILE A 185 -6.29 13.99 5.67
N LYS A 186 -7.00 13.09 4.97
CA LYS A 186 -8.35 13.35 4.47
C LYS A 186 -9.40 13.46 5.57
N THR A 187 -9.13 12.93 6.77
CA THR A 187 -10.09 12.93 7.89
C THR A 187 -9.77 13.98 8.95
N ALA A 188 -8.74 14.82 8.75
CA ALA A 188 -8.31 15.85 9.69
C ALA A 188 -8.12 15.33 11.12
N GLY A 189 -7.48 14.16 11.26
CA GLY A 189 -7.31 13.51 12.55
C GLY A 189 -6.55 14.36 13.58
N LYS A 190 -6.84 14.11 14.88
CA LYS A 190 -6.33 14.90 16.02
C LYS A 190 -5.10 14.34 16.71
N ASP A 191 -4.78 13.05 16.51
CA ASP A 191 -3.58 12.39 17.01
C ASP A 191 -2.33 13.03 16.36
N GLN A 192 -1.48 13.62 17.20
CA GLN A 192 -0.31 14.39 16.77
C GLN A 192 0.77 13.51 16.13
N LEU A 193 0.96 12.29 16.63
CA LEU A 193 1.98 11.37 16.13
C LEU A 193 1.65 10.91 14.71
N LYS A 194 0.39 10.53 14.51
CA LYS A 194 -0.13 10.16 13.19
C LYS A 194 -0.12 11.34 12.24
N ARG A 195 -0.42 12.54 12.72
CA ARG A 195 -0.36 13.77 11.92
C ARG A 195 1.06 14.01 11.40
N GLU A 196 2.06 13.89 12.27
CA GLU A 196 3.46 14.05 11.90
C GLU A 196 3.88 13.08 10.79
N ILE A 197 3.68 11.77 11.00
CA ILE A 197 4.02 10.76 9.99
C ILE A 197 3.24 10.98 8.70
N SER A 198 1.97 11.38 8.79
CA SER A 198 1.16 11.65 7.60
C SER A 198 1.68 12.84 6.80
N GLN A 199 2.06 13.94 7.47
CA GLN A 199 2.63 15.12 6.82
C GLN A 199 3.93 14.78 6.09
N ARG A 200 4.83 14.02 6.73
CA ARG A 200 6.08 13.59 6.09
C ARG A 200 5.83 12.70 4.87
N ALA A 201 4.92 11.73 4.99
CA ALA A 201 4.56 10.85 3.88
C ALA A 201 3.91 11.63 2.72
N ALA A 202 3.03 12.58 3.01
CA ALA A 202 2.40 13.40 1.98
C ALA A 202 3.38 14.31 1.25
N GLU A 203 4.33 14.91 1.97
CA GLU A 203 5.38 15.72 1.34
C GLU A 203 6.25 14.87 0.42
N LEU A 204 6.66 13.69 0.87
CA LEU A 204 7.41 12.74 0.05
C LEU A 204 6.66 12.35 -1.24
N LEU A 205 5.36 12.03 -1.13
CA LEU A 205 4.53 11.72 -2.28
C LEU A 205 4.33 12.93 -3.22
N ARG A 206 4.22 14.14 -2.67
CA ARG A 206 4.11 15.39 -3.43
C ARG A 206 5.36 15.67 -4.25
N ILE A 207 6.55 15.53 -3.64
CA ILE A 207 7.84 15.69 -4.34
C ILE A 207 7.93 14.73 -5.53
N LYS A 208 7.48 13.48 -5.36
CA LYS A 208 7.45 12.50 -6.45
C LYS A 208 6.50 12.89 -7.60
N THR A 209 5.37 13.54 -7.30
CA THR A 209 4.45 14.06 -8.35
C THR A 209 4.97 15.33 -9.04
N GLY A 210 5.68 16.21 -8.32
CA GLY A 210 6.20 17.47 -8.86
C GLY A 210 7.47 17.35 -9.70
N ALA A 211 8.17 16.21 -9.63
CA ALA A 211 9.47 15.99 -10.29
C ALA A 211 9.39 15.32 -11.68
N GLY A 212 8.21 15.18 -12.29
CA GLY A 212 8.07 14.82 -13.71
C GLY A 212 7.86 13.34 -14.03
N ILE A 213 6.91 12.67 -13.37
CA ILE A 213 6.33 11.37 -13.82
C ILE A 213 4.84 11.42 -13.54
N ASP A 214 4.03 11.18 -14.58
CA ASP A 214 2.56 11.19 -14.54
C ASP A 214 2.05 9.86 -13.96
N PRO A 215 1.34 9.84 -12.81
CA PRO A 215 0.56 8.68 -12.40
C PRO A 215 -0.92 9.00 -12.60
N ILE A 216 -1.59 8.22 -13.44
CA ILE A 216 -3.03 8.32 -13.70
C ILE A 216 -3.81 8.58 -12.40
N TYR A 217 -4.40 9.77 -12.31
CA TYR A 217 -5.06 10.28 -11.11
C TYR A 217 -6.36 9.53 -10.78
N ALA A 218 -6.59 9.35 -9.48
CA ALA A 218 -7.88 9.62 -8.86
C ALA A 218 -7.71 10.29 -7.48
N THR A 219 -7.35 11.58 -7.50
CA THR A 219 -7.41 12.50 -6.34
C THR A 219 -8.21 13.75 -6.75
N PRO A 220 -9.44 13.97 -6.24
CA PRO A 220 -10.15 15.23 -6.46
C PRO A 220 -9.74 16.30 -5.43
N ASN A 221 -9.40 17.49 -5.94
CA ASN A 221 -9.24 18.82 -5.32
C ASN A 221 -8.90 18.87 -3.82
N ILE A 222 -7.60 19.01 -3.56
CA ILE A 222 -7.07 19.63 -2.33
C ILE A 222 -7.03 21.14 -2.63
N TYR A 223 -7.61 21.95 -1.73
CA TYR A 223 -7.86 23.41 -1.82
C TYR A 223 -9.18 23.82 -2.51
N LYS A 224 -10.22 24.00 -1.69
CA LYS A 224 -11.03 25.22 -1.80
C LYS A 224 -10.37 26.24 -0.89
N ASP A 225 -9.90 27.33 -1.46
CA ASP A 225 -9.55 28.53 -0.72
C ASP A 225 -10.76 28.97 0.10
N ASN A 226 -10.62 28.90 1.43
CA ASN A 226 -11.47 29.68 2.32
C ASN A 226 -10.86 31.07 2.43
N ASN A 227 -11.06 31.88 1.40
CA ASN A 227 -11.02 33.34 1.50
C ASN A 227 -12.38 33.88 1.09
N LYS A 228 -13.27 33.98 2.08
CA LYS A 228 -14.31 35.00 2.20
C LYS A 228 -14.54 35.30 3.67
#